data_AF-A0A966JZF0-F1
#
_entry.id   AF-A0A966JZF0-F1
#
_cell.length_a   1.000
_cell.length_b   1.000
_cell.length_c   1.000
_cell.angle_alpha   90.00
_cell.angle_beta   90.00
_cell.angle_gamma   90.00
#
_symmetry.space_group_name_H-M   'P 1'
#
loop_
_entity.id
_entity.type
_entity.pdbx_description
1 polymer ?
#
loop_
_entity_poly.entity_id
_entity_poly.type
_entity_poly.pdbx_seq_one_letter_code
_entity_poly.pdbx_strand_id
1 'polypeptide(L)' 'KTGFISAAGKCLVMQAKVNGLPLLLVFLDSVGTQSRFADAVRVRDWIESYQPGEPKPIRRLTM' A
#
# COMPACT_ATOMS: atom_id res chain seq x y z
N LYS A 1 2.93 11.36 -4.06
CA LYS A 1 4.16 11.71 -4.81
C LYS A 1 4.55 10.58 -5.75
N THR A 2 4.78 10.86 -7.02
CA THR A 2 5.30 9.90 -8.01
C THR A 2 6.79 10.13 -8.25
N GLY A 3 7.49 9.08 -8.69
CA GLY A 3 8.90 9.14 -9.09
C GLY A 3 9.22 8.10 -10.16
N PHE A 4 10.31 8.31 -10.88
CA PHE A 4 10.84 7.35 -11.85
C PHE A 4 12.36 7.47 -11.90
N ILE A 5 13.05 6.34 -11.83
CA ILE A 5 14.48 6.23 -12.14
C ILE A 5 14.69 4.91 -12.89
N SER A 6 15.63 4.89 -13.84
CA SER A 6 15.85 3.71 -14.68
C SER A 6 16.18 2.44 -13.87
N ALA A 7 16.86 2.58 -12.73
CA ALA A 7 17.26 1.46 -11.89
C ALA A 7 16.14 0.90 -10.97
N ALA A 8 15.05 1.64 -10.75
CA ALA A 8 13.99 1.26 -9.81
C ALA A 8 12.57 1.38 -10.38
N GLY A 9 12.44 1.51 -11.70
CA GLY A 9 11.17 1.64 -12.38
C GLY A 9 10.34 2.84 -11.94
N LYS A 10 9.01 2.72 -12.02
CA LYS A 10 8.06 3.77 -11.62
C LYS A 10 7.64 3.56 -10.16
N CYS A 11 7.72 4.62 -9.37
CA CYS A 11 7.42 4.60 -7.94
C CYS A 11 6.25 5.52 -7.59
N LEU A 12 5.53 5.18 -6.52
CA LEU A 12 4.46 5.98 -5.93
C LEU A 12 4.54 5.90 -4.40
N VAL A 13 4.60 7.05 -3.75
CA VAL A 13 4.38 7.19 -2.30
C VAL A 13 3.08 7.97 -2.12
N MET A 14 2.15 7.49 -1.32
CA MET A 14 0.91 8.21 -1.03
C MET A 14 0.52 8.06 0.43
N GLN A 15 0.01 9.15 0.98
CA GLN A 15 -0.71 9.13 2.25
C GLN A 15 -2.20 9.12 1.93
N ALA A 16 -2.95 8.23 2.57
CA ALA A 16 -4.38 8.07 2.37
C ALA A 16 -5.07 7.75 3.69
N LYS A 17 -6.39 7.93 3.73
CA LYS A 17 -7.23 7.50 4.84
C LYS A 17 -8.27 6.53 4.27
N VAL A 18 -8.22 5.27 4.68
CA VAL A 18 -9.12 4.20 4.21
C VAL A 18 -9.85 3.64 5.42
N ASN A 19 -11.19 3.59 5.41
CA ASN A 19 -12.00 3.17 6.57
C ASN A 19 -11.62 3.87 7.89
N GLY A 20 -11.25 5.15 7.83
CA GLY A 20 -10.82 5.91 9.00
C GLY A 20 -9.36 5.69 9.42
N LEU A 21 -8.69 4.68 8.88
CA LEU A 21 -7.29 4.34 9.17
C LEU A 21 -6.35 5.23 8.33
N PRO A 22 -5.48 6.04 8.96
CA PRO A 22 -4.45 6.78 8.24
C PRO A 22 -3.34 5.81 7.81
N LEU A 23 -3.01 5.82 6.52
CA LEU A 23 -2.06 4.92 5.89
C LEU A 23 -1.00 5.68 5.08
N LEU A 24 0.21 5.15 5.09
CA LEU A 24 1.28 5.55 4.18
C LEU A 24 1.61 4.34 3.29
N LEU A 25 1.32 4.46 2.01
CA LEU A 25 1.51 3.41 1.02
C LEU A 25 2.70 3.75 0.12
N VAL A 26 3.56 2.76 -0.13
CA VAL A 26 4.77 2.89 -0.95
C VAL A 26 4.80 1.76 -1.97
N PHE A 27 4.79 2.11 -3.26
CA PHE A 27 4.88 1.20 -4.39
C PHE A 27 6.19 1.48 -5.14
N LEU A 28 7.01 0.44 -5.29
CA LEU A 28 8.32 0.49 -5.94
C LEU A 28 8.35 -0.46 -7.14
N ASP A 29 9.31 -0.22 -8.05
CA ASP A 29 9.59 -1.09 -9.20
C ASP A 29 8.37 -1.44 -10.06
N SER A 30 7.51 -0.46 -10.29
CA SER A 30 6.32 -0.68 -11.09
C SER A 30 6.67 -0.59 -12.58
N VAL A 31 6.48 -1.69 -13.30
CA VAL A 31 6.85 -1.84 -14.73
C VAL A 31 5.93 -1.02 -15.65
N GLY A 32 4.63 -1.04 -15.38
CA GLY A 32 3.61 -0.37 -16.21
C GLY A 32 3.43 1.11 -15.92
N THR A 33 2.97 1.88 -16.92
CA THR A 33 2.67 3.31 -16.73
C THR A 33 1.59 3.55 -15.69
N GLN A 34 0.62 2.64 -15.54
CA GLN A 34 -0.49 2.76 -14.58
C GLN A 34 -0.46 1.71 -13.47
N SER A 35 0.49 0.78 -13.47
CA SER A 35 0.51 -0.35 -12.53
C SER A 35 0.55 0.12 -11.08
N ARG A 36 1.40 1.09 -10.71
CA ARG A 36 1.46 1.63 -9.34
C ARG A 36 0.13 2.22 -8.84
N PHE A 37 -0.70 2.74 -9.74
CA PHE A 37 -2.02 3.26 -9.38
C PHE A 37 -3.04 2.13 -9.28
N ALA A 38 -2.99 1.14 -10.18
CA ALA A 38 -3.81 -0.05 -10.10
C ALA A 38 -3.51 -0.86 -8.82
N ASP A 39 -2.23 -0.97 -8.45
CA ASP A 39 -1.80 -1.61 -7.20
C ASP A 39 -2.34 -0.84 -5.99
N ALA A 40 -2.30 0.50 -6.01
CA ALA A 40 -2.90 1.33 -4.96
C ALA A 40 -4.41 1.12 -4.81
N VAL A 41 -5.14 0.98 -5.93
CA VAL A 41 -6.56 0.66 -5.92
C VAL A 41 -6.81 -0.72 -5.33
N ARG A 42 -6.06 -1.75 -5.76
CA ARG A 42 -6.21 -3.11 -5.21
C ARG A 42 -5.91 -3.18 -3.72
N VAL A 43 -4.89 -2.46 -3.25
CA VAL A 43 -4.57 -2.38 -1.81
C VAL A 43 -5.68 -1.67 -1.04
N ARG A 44 -6.25 -0.58 -1.59
CA ARG A 44 -7.42 0.07 -0.98
C ARG A 44 -8.57 -0.92 -0.86
N ASP A 45 -8.95 -1.58 -1.94
CA ASP A 45 -10.10 -2.50 -1.97
C ASP A 45 -9.88 -3.67 -1.00
N TRP A 46 -8.64 -4.17 -0.92
CA TRP A 46 -8.25 -5.17 0.06
C TRP A 46 -8.44 -4.66 1.49
N ILE A 47 -7.97 -3.45 1.82
CA ILE A 47 -8.14 -2.86 3.16
C ILE A 47 -9.61 -2.57 3.46
N GLU A 48 -10.39 -2.16 2.46
CA GLU A 48 -11.83 -1.92 2.61
C GLU A 48 -12.60 -3.21 2.92
N SER A 49 -12.16 -4.34 2.37
CA SER A 49 -12.72 -5.66 2.69
C SER A 49 -12.41 -6.13 4.12
N TYR A 50 -11.40 -5.54 4.78
CA TYR A 50 -11.10 -5.81 6.18
C TYR A 50 -11.99 -4.94 7.07
N GLN A 51 -12.75 -5.57 7.96
CA GLN A 51 -13.47 -4.86 9.01
C GLN A 51 -12.46 -4.35 10.07
N PRO A 52 -12.35 -3.02 10.29
CA PRO A 52 -11.49 -2.49 11.35
C PRO A 52 -12.12 -2.84 12.70
N GLY A 53 -11.48 -3.72 13.48
CA GLY A 53 -11.98 -4.09 14.81
C GLY A 53 -11.50 -5.44 15.35
N GLU A 54 -10.96 -6.33 14.50
CA GLU A 54 -10.35 -7.57 14.98
C GLU A 54 -8.82 -7.40 15.10
N PRO A 55 -8.28 -7.15 16.31
CA PRO A 55 -6.84 -7.19 16.51
C PRO A 55 -6.36 -8.63 16.29
N LYS A 56 -5.84 -8.94 15.10
CA LYS A 56 -5.05 -10.16 14.93
C LYS A 56 -3.83 -10.03 15.85
N PRO A 57 -3.69 -10.86 16.89
CA PRO A 57 -2.53 -10.77 17.76
C PRO A 57 -1.31 -10.96 16.87
N ILE A 58 -0.48 -9.92 16.79
CA ILE A 58 0.87 -10.04 16.26
C ILE A 58 1.51 -11.08 17.16
N ARG A 59 1.63 -12.33 16.67
CA ARG A 59 2.35 -13.39 17.36
C ARG A 59 3.74 -12.82 17.60
N ARG A 60 3.99 -12.33 18.81
CA ARG A 60 5.33 -12.03 19.29
C ARG A 60 6.08 -13.34 19.12
N LEU A 61 7.07 -13.35 18.25
CA LEU A 61 8.13 -14.34 18.29
C LEU A 61 8.81 -14.11 19.64
N THR A 62 8.37 -14.85 20.64
CA THR A 62 9.12 -15.00 21.88
C THR A 62 10.44 -15.68 21.51
N MET A 63 11.50 -15.07 22.04
CA MET A 63 12.92 -15.36 21.84
C MET A 63 13.27 -16.85 21.99
#